data_AF-A0A1E7F0V1-F1
#
_entry.id   AF-A0A1E7F0V1-F1
#
_cell.length_a   1.000
_cell.length_b   1.000
_cell.length_c   1.000
_cell.angle_alpha   90.00
_cell.angle_beta   90.00
_cell.angle_gamma   90.00
#
_symmetry.space_group_name_H-M   'P 1'
#
loop_
_entity.id
_entity.type
_entity.pdbx_description
1 polymer ?
#
loop_
_entity_poly.entity_id
_entity_poly.type
_entity_poly.pdbx_seq_one_letter_code
_entity_poly.pdbx_strand_id
1 'polypeptide(L)'
;MSWKAGLSRYLPAMRFFACPESSSSIGVRDYYLKNYEELKHLNPNFPLLMRTSANCMPAVTTELEWTTDHVLQFMIQTGRFKNNNGSLAEDRIDAAKEYLNTDWEKLYHSRLAHKGFDPEQPSVKLLNGSWKEQHPTIVSDLSEYTTRKNSIEEQMEVIKSGPNKEYIRSVNALLMAQRVDLWCAGEKEVELAVQHLYKLGRLLNDRECVFPKHIKEFYPGIEDI
;
A
#
# COMPACT_ATOMS: atom_id res chain seq x y z
N MET A 1 -6.19 23.56 8.02
CA MET A 1 -4.82 23.41 7.47
C MET A 1 -4.92 23.08 5.99
N SER A 2 -4.14 23.76 5.15
CA SER A 2 -4.11 23.51 3.70
C SER A 2 -3.58 22.09 3.42
N TRP A 3 -4.34 21.27 2.71
CA TRP A 3 -3.95 19.89 2.34
C TRP A 3 -2.60 19.84 1.59
N LYS A 4 -2.23 20.96 0.92
CA LYS A 4 -0.95 21.13 0.22
C LYS A 4 0.27 20.93 1.15
N ALA A 5 0.19 21.38 2.40
CA ALA A 5 1.29 21.23 3.37
C ALA A 5 1.42 19.81 3.94
N GLY A 6 0.40 18.96 3.77
CA GLY A 6 0.42 17.58 4.23
C GLY A 6 0.93 16.59 3.20
N LEU A 7 1.28 17.03 1.98
CA LEU A 7 1.67 16.14 0.89
C LEU A 7 2.88 15.28 1.26
N SER A 8 3.94 15.88 1.84
CA SER A 8 5.15 15.17 2.23
C SER A 8 4.95 14.16 3.36
N ARG A 9 3.88 14.31 4.15
CA ARG A 9 3.60 13.42 5.27
C ARG A 9 3.02 12.08 4.79
N TYR A 10 2.14 12.14 3.80
CA TYR A 10 1.37 10.97 3.38
C TYR A 10 1.81 10.39 2.04
N LEU A 11 2.43 11.18 1.18
CA LEU A 11 2.94 10.73 -0.11
C LEU A 11 4.45 10.63 -0.07
N PRO A 12 5.06 9.57 -0.62
CA PRO A 12 6.51 9.49 -0.73
C PRO A 12 7.05 10.32 -1.90
N ALA A 13 6.28 10.45 -2.99
CA ALA A 13 6.62 11.27 -4.15
C ALA A 13 5.37 11.63 -4.95
N MET A 14 5.46 12.70 -5.74
CA MET A 14 4.44 13.06 -6.72
C MET A 14 5.09 13.31 -8.07
N ARG A 15 4.53 12.67 -9.11
CA ARG A 15 5.05 12.69 -10.47
C ARG A 15 3.98 13.21 -11.42
N PHE A 16 4.32 14.26 -12.14
CA PHE A 16 3.51 14.82 -13.22
C PHE A 16 4.09 14.34 -14.54
N PHE A 17 3.23 13.78 -15.39
CA PHE A 17 3.56 13.41 -16.75
C PHE A 17 2.90 14.40 -17.69
N ALA A 18 3.65 14.96 -18.63
CA ALA A 18 3.14 15.92 -19.60
C ALA A 18 3.94 15.87 -20.91
N CYS A 19 3.28 16.07 -22.05
CA CYS A 19 3.95 16.29 -23.31
C CYS A 19 4.21 17.81 -23.51
N PRO A 20 5.45 18.25 -23.81
CA PRO A 20 5.74 19.68 -24.06
C PRO A 20 5.01 20.27 -25.27
N GLU A 21 4.79 19.46 -26.30
CA GLU A 21 4.25 19.93 -27.58
C GLU A 21 2.74 19.77 -27.69
N SER A 22 2.14 18.86 -26.90
CA SER A 22 0.71 18.57 -26.99
C SER A 22 -0.13 19.58 -26.23
N SER A 23 -1.21 20.03 -26.87
CA SER A 23 -2.25 20.85 -26.24
C SER A 23 -2.97 20.12 -25.11
N SER A 24 -3.10 18.79 -25.21
CA SER A 24 -3.74 17.95 -24.19
C SER A 24 -3.06 18.02 -22.81
N SER A 25 -1.78 18.38 -22.77
CA SER A 25 -0.96 18.44 -21.56
C SER A 25 -0.79 19.86 -21.00
N ILE A 26 -1.45 20.87 -21.57
CA ILE A 26 -1.31 22.28 -21.15
C ILE A 26 -1.71 22.45 -19.67
N GLY A 27 -2.86 21.93 -19.26
CA GLY A 27 -3.33 22.11 -17.87
C GLY A 27 -2.38 21.52 -16.82
N VAL A 28 -1.76 20.38 -17.10
CA VAL A 28 -0.75 19.78 -16.21
C VAL A 28 0.49 20.66 -16.09
N ARG A 29 0.97 21.20 -17.22
CA ARG A 29 2.16 22.07 -17.24
C ARG A 29 1.90 23.39 -16.53
N ASP A 30 0.78 24.03 -16.82
CA ASP A 30 0.41 25.32 -16.25
C ASP A 30 0.18 25.20 -14.74
N TYR A 31 -0.52 24.15 -14.30
CA TYR A 31 -0.71 23.86 -12.88
C TYR A 31 0.64 23.70 -12.18
N TYR A 32 1.54 22.89 -12.74
CA TYR A 32 2.84 22.64 -12.16
C TYR A 32 3.66 23.93 -12.05
N LEU A 33 3.79 24.69 -13.14
CA LEU A 33 4.57 25.93 -13.15
C LEU A 33 4.04 26.96 -12.15
N LYS A 34 2.72 27.11 -12.04
CA LYS A 34 2.09 28.07 -11.12
C LYS A 34 2.20 27.67 -9.65
N ASN A 35 2.10 26.38 -9.34
CA ASN A 35 2.04 25.89 -7.96
C ASN A 35 3.37 25.33 -7.43
N TYR A 36 4.40 25.15 -8.28
CA TYR A 36 5.65 24.49 -7.90
C TYR A 36 6.32 25.16 -6.71
N GLU A 37 6.48 26.49 -6.75
CA GLU A 37 7.17 27.24 -5.70
C GLU A 37 6.43 27.13 -4.35
N GLU A 38 5.10 27.31 -4.36
CA GLU A 38 4.27 27.16 -3.16
C GLU A 38 4.34 25.74 -2.60
N LEU A 39 4.16 24.72 -3.46
CA LEU A 39 4.20 23.32 -3.05
C LEU A 39 5.56 22.92 -2.49
N LYS A 40 6.65 23.42 -3.08
CA LYS A 40 8.02 23.14 -2.62
C LYS A 40 8.37 23.90 -1.35
N HIS A 41 7.89 25.13 -1.20
CA HIS A 41 8.04 25.90 0.04
C HIS A 41 7.33 25.21 1.21
N LEU A 42 6.09 24.74 1.00
CA LEU A 42 5.34 24.00 2.01
C LEU A 42 5.90 22.60 2.29
N ASN A 43 6.61 21.99 1.33
CA ASN A 43 7.14 20.63 1.43
C ASN A 43 8.60 20.55 0.92
N PRO A 44 9.59 21.09 1.66
CA PRO A 44 10.96 21.25 1.15
C PRO A 44 11.62 19.94 0.70
N ASN A 45 11.42 18.86 1.45
CA ASN A 45 12.03 17.55 1.17
C ASN A 45 11.19 16.66 0.24
N PHE A 46 10.00 17.12 -0.18
CA PHE A 46 9.11 16.29 -0.97
C PHE A 46 9.57 16.18 -2.42
N PRO A 47 9.70 14.95 -2.97
CA PRO A 47 10.00 14.74 -4.38
C PRO A 47 8.81 15.12 -5.26
N LEU A 48 8.88 16.33 -5.83
CA LEU A 48 7.93 16.85 -6.81
C LEU A 48 8.60 16.83 -8.19
N LEU A 49 8.16 15.91 -9.05
CA LEU A 49 8.85 15.60 -10.30
C LEU A 49 7.95 15.88 -11.50
N MET A 50 8.44 16.64 -12.47
CA MET A 50 7.86 16.73 -13.81
C MET A 50 8.63 15.79 -14.76
N ARG A 51 7.90 14.93 -15.47
CA ARG A 51 8.41 14.02 -16.49
C ARG A 51 7.81 14.39 -17.83
N THR A 52 8.67 14.88 -18.71
CA THR A 52 8.29 15.27 -20.07
C THR A 52 8.83 14.29 -21.09
N SER A 53 7.98 13.82 -21.99
CA SER A 53 8.36 13.02 -23.15
C SER A 53 7.45 13.35 -24.33
N ALA A 54 7.95 13.18 -25.55
CA ALA A 54 7.12 13.26 -26.75
C ALA A 54 5.99 12.23 -26.67
N ASN A 55 4.78 12.62 -27.10
CA ASN A 55 3.56 11.80 -27.11
C ASN A 55 3.19 11.17 -25.75
N CYS A 56 3.66 11.73 -24.63
CA CYS A 56 3.26 11.27 -23.31
C CYS A 56 1.81 11.68 -22.99
N MET A 57 1.02 10.74 -22.46
CA MET A 57 -0.31 11.06 -21.95
C MET A 57 -0.19 11.85 -20.64
N PRO A 58 -0.89 12.98 -20.50
CA PRO A 58 -0.87 13.75 -19.26
C PRO A 58 -1.45 12.94 -18.10
N ALA A 59 -0.72 12.86 -16.99
CA ALA A 59 -1.16 12.13 -15.80
C ALA A 59 -0.47 12.66 -14.55
N VAL A 60 -1.07 12.42 -13.38
CA VAL A 60 -0.39 12.58 -12.09
C VAL A 60 -0.39 11.24 -11.39
N THR A 61 0.77 10.85 -10.86
CA THR A 61 0.93 9.60 -10.13
C THR A 61 1.68 9.79 -8.82
N THR A 62 1.42 8.88 -7.91
CA THR A 62 2.22 8.64 -6.70
C THR A 62 2.56 7.15 -6.62
N GLU A 63 3.41 6.78 -5.69
CA GLU A 63 3.71 5.38 -5.38
C GLU A 63 3.30 5.15 -3.94
N LEU A 64 2.18 4.48 -3.71
CA LEU A 64 1.80 4.08 -2.36
C LEU A 64 1.98 2.58 -2.20
N GLU A 65 2.31 2.18 -0.99
CA GLU A 65 2.33 0.78 -0.62
C GLU A 65 0.95 0.41 -0.06
N TRP A 66 0.42 -0.74 -0.45
CA TRP A 66 -0.76 -1.31 0.17
C TRP A 66 -0.44 -2.70 0.69
N THR A 67 -1.14 -3.07 1.74
CA THR A 67 -1.15 -4.43 2.29
C THR A 67 -2.34 -5.20 1.71
N THR A 68 -2.36 -6.50 1.95
CA THR A 68 -3.53 -7.36 1.65
C THR A 68 -4.80 -6.81 2.29
N ASP A 69 -4.71 -6.26 3.51
CA ASP A 69 -5.85 -5.71 4.25
C ASP A 69 -6.58 -4.62 3.48
N HIS A 70 -5.83 -3.69 2.86
CA HIS A 70 -6.41 -2.63 2.04
C HIS A 70 -7.16 -3.20 0.82
N VAL A 71 -6.62 -4.25 0.20
CA VAL A 71 -7.28 -4.93 -0.92
C VAL A 71 -8.60 -5.56 -0.46
N LEU A 72 -8.59 -6.26 0.68
CA LEU A 72 -9.79 -6.90 1.22
C LEU A 72 -10.85 -5.88 1.62
N GLN A 73 -10.46 -4.80 2.32
CA GLN A 73 -11.37 -3.70 2.66
C GLN A 73 -11.99 -3.08 1.41
N PHE A 74 -11.19 -2.80 0.38
CA PHE A 74 -11.67 -2.29 -0.91
C PHE A 74 -12.67 -3.25 -1.55
N MET A 75 -12.38 -4.55 -1.57
CA MET A 75 -13.27 -5.57 -2.14
C MET A 75 -14.60 -5.68 -1.40
N ILE A 76 -14.59 -5.60 -0.07
CA ILE A 76 -15.79 -5.60 0.76
C ILE A 76 -16.63 -4.35 0.49
N GLN A 77 -16.03 -3.16 0.54
CA GLN A 77 -16.72 -1.88 0.34
C GLN A 77 -17.33 -1.74 -1.05
N THR A 78 -16.65 -2.25 -2.08
CA THR A 78 -17.12 -2.16 -3.46
C THR A 78 -17.96 -3.37 -3.91
N GLY A 79 -18.25 -4.32 -3.01
CA GLY A 79 -19.08 -5.49 -3.30
C GLY A 79 -18.51 -6.37 -4.41
N ARG A 80 -17.18 -6.56 -4.44
CA ARG A 80 -16.47 -7.29 -5.50
C ARG A 80 -16.52 -8.80 -5.32
N PHE A 81 -16.80 -9.28 -4.11
CA PHE A 81 -17.01 -10.70 -3.85
C PHE A 81 -18.34 -11.17 -4.42
N LYS A 82 -18.32 -11.73 -5.64
CA LYS A 82 -19.53 -12.17 -6.33
C LYS A 82 -19.45 -13.61 -6.80
N ASN A 83 -20.51 -14.37 -6.58
CA ASN A 83 -20.63 -15.74 -7.09
C ASN A 83 -20.83 -15.73 -8.61
N ASN A 84 -20.75 -16.90 -9.24
CA ASN A 84 -20.99 -17.05 -10.68
C ASN A 84 -22.36 -16.47 -11.13
N ASN A 85 -23.33 -16.49 -10.22
CA ASN A 85 -24.69 -16.00 -10.45
C ASN A 85 -24.83 -14.47 -10.23
N GLY A 86 -23.74 -13.78 -9.88
CA GLY A 86 -23.72 -12.34 -9.62
C GLY A 86 -24.19 -11.91 -8.22
N SER A 87 -24.68 -12.84 -7.39
CA SER A 87 -24.99 -12.57 -5.98
C SER A 87 -23.73 -12.37 -5.13
N LEU A 88 -23.86 -11.70 -3.99
CA LEU A 88 -22.76 -11.53 -3.04
C LEU A 88 -22.33 -12.88 -2.47
N ALA A 89 -21.02 -13.08 -2.33
CA ALA A 89 -20.45 -14.30 -1.79
C ALA A 89 -20.15 -14.12 -0.30
N GLU A 90 -21.14 -14.43 0.55
CA GLU A 90 -21.06 -14.26 2.01
C GLU A 90 -19.87 -15.03 2.61
N ASP A 91 -19.69 -16.29 2.21
CA ASP A 91 -18.59 -17.17 2.68
C ASP A 91 -17.20 -16.52 2.49
N ARG A 92 -17.00 -15.86 1.35
CA ARG A 92 -15.73 -15.17 1.03
C ARG A 92 -15.60 -13.84 1.75
N ILE A 93 -16.71 -13.13 1.95
CA ILE A 93 -16.74 -11.90 2.73
C ILE A 93 -16.38 -12.20 4.18
N ASP A 94 -16.89 -13.30 4.74
CA ASP A 94 -16.61 -13.69 6.11
C ASP A 94 -15.17 -14.18 6.27
N ALA A 95 -14.65 -14.99 5.33
CA ALA A 95 -13.22 -15.33 5.30
C ALA A 95 -12.32 -14.07 5.22
N ALA A 96 -12.71 -13.06 4.44
CA ALA A 96 -11.97 -11.80 4.37
C ALA A 96 -12.03 -11.00 5.69
N LYS A 97 -13.17 -10.98 6.38
CA LYS A 97 -13.29 -10.35 7.70
C LYS A 97 -12.49 -11.09 8.77
N GLU A 98 -12.47 -12.41 8.73
CA GLU A 98 -11.64 -13.21 9.65
C GLU A 98 -10.15 -12.94 9.43
N TYR A 99 -9.71 -12.88 8.18
CA TYR A 99 -8.33 -12.49 7.85
C TYR A 99 -7.99 -11.11 8.41
N LEU A 100 -8.87 -10.11 8.21
CA LEU A 100 -8.68 -8.74 8.73
C LEU A 100 -8.64 -8.67 10.26
N ASN A 101 -9.26 -9.62 10.96
CA ASN A 101 -9.24 -9.72 12.42
C ASN A 101 -8.08 -10.58 12.95
N THR A 102 -7.17 -11.02 12.09
CA THR A 102 -6.01 -11.82 12.50
C THR A 102 -5.06 -11.00 13.35
N ASP A 103 -4.71 -11.54 14.52
CA ASP A 103 -3.69 -10.96 15.39
C ASP A 103 -2.28 -11.30 14.86
N TRP A 104 -1.74 -10.37 14.07
CA TRP A 104 -0.41 -10.50 13.46
C TRP A 104 0.73 -10.47 14.49
N GLU A 105 0.58 -9.76 15.61
CA GLU A 105 1.60 -9.72 16.67
C GLU A 105 1.70 -11.09 17.34
N LYS A 106 0.56 -11.70 17.67
CA LYS A 106 0.53 -13.06 18.21
C LYS A 106 1.08 -14.08 17.23
N LEU A 107 0.79 -13.94 15.94
CA LEU A 107 1.37 -14.79 14.90
C LEU A 107 2.90 -14.65 14.85
N TYR A 108 3.41 -13.41 14.94
CA TYR A 108 4.85 -13.15 14.99
C TYR A 108 5.51 -13.75 16.24
N HIS A 109 4.90 -13.59 17.42
CA HIS A 109 5.44 -14.17 18.65
C HIS A 109 5.43 -15.70 18.64
N SER A 110 4.36 -16.32 18.12
CA SER A 110 4.29 -17.78 17.98
C SER A 110 5.30 -18.32 16.96
N ARG A 111 5.63 -17.56 15.91
CA ARG A 111 6.72 -17.89 14.97
C ARG A 111 8.08 -17.96 15.66
N LEU A 112 8.32 -17.07 16.61
CA LEU A 112 9.57 -16.98 17.37
C LEU A 112 9.56 -17.79 18.68
N ALA A 113 8.55 -18.63 18.89
CA ALA A 113 8.41 -19.42 20.11
C ALA A 113 9.64 -20.31 20.36
N HIS A 114 10.20 -20.90 19.29
CA HIS A 114 11.44 -21.64 19.38
C HIS A 114 12.66 -20.72 19.20
N LYS A 115 13.49 -20.61 20.24
CA LYS A 115 14.68 -19.75 20.23
C LYS A 115 15.66 -20.18 19.12
N GLY A 116 16.09 -19.21 18.30
CA GLY A 116 17.13 -19.41 17.30
C GLY A 116 16.71 -20.25 16.07
N PHE A 117 15.42 -20.50 15.90
CA PHE A 117 14.88 -21.14 14.71
C PHE A 117 13.72 -20.33 14.15
N ASP A 118 13.75 -20.09 12.84
CA ASP A 118 12.66 -19.44 12.12
C ASP A 118 12.08 -20.42 11.09
N PRO A 119 10.79 -20.79 11.20
CA PRO A 119 10.18 -21.73 10.27
C PRO A 119 10.09 -21.22 8.82
N GLU A 120 10.13 -19.91 8.57
CA GLU A 120 10.12 -19.38 7.19
C GLU A 120 11.52 -19.18 6.61
N GLN A 121 12.54 -19.13 7.47
CA GLN A 121 13.94 -19.04 7.07
C GLN A 121 14.77 -20.13 7.77
N PRO A 122 14.47 -21.42 7.48
CA PRO A 122 15.21 -22.51 8.08
C PRO A 122 16.68 -22.44 7.63
N SER A 123 17.59 -22.72 8.57
CA SER A 123 19.01 -22.78 8.24
C SER A 123 19.29 -23.81 7.14
N VAL A 124 20.31 -23.58 6.31
CA VAL A 124 20.69 -24.44 5.17
C VAL A 124 20.85 -25.92 5.55
N LYS A 125 21.26 -26.22 6.79
CA LYS A 125 21.40 -27.60 7.30
C LYS A 125 20.07 -28.32 7.50
N LEU A 126 19.01 -27.57 7.80
CA LEU A 126 17.64 -28.06 8.04
C LEU A 126 16.76 -28.00 6.79
N LEU A 127 17.28 -27.52 5.65
CA LEU A 127 16.58 -27.49 4.37
C LEU A 127 16.70 -28.82 3.61
N ASN A 128 17.76 -29.58 3.85
CA ASN A 128 18.03 -30.86 3.16
C ASN A 128 17.15 -32.03 3.67
N GLY A 129 16.29 -31.79 4.66
CA GLY A 129 15.23 -32.68 5.13
C GLY A 129 14.08 -31.85 5.69
N SER A 130 12.87 -32.41 5.80
CA SER A 130 11.78 -31.72 6.49
C SER A 130 12.13 -31.64 7.98
N TRP A 131 12.51 -30.45 8.45
CA TRP A 131 12.78 -30.21 9.88
C TRP A 131 11.61 -30.65 10.79
N LYS A 132 10.40 -30.68 10.22
CA LYS A 132 9.18 -31.21 10.84
C LYS A 132 9.29 -32.69 11.25
N GLU A 133 10.01 -33.51 10.48
CA GLU A 133 10.20 -34.94 10.80
C GLU A 133 11.37 -35.18 11.75
N GLN A 134 12.38 -34.30 11.71
CA GLN A 134 13.64 -34.49 12.42
C GLN A 134 13.64 -33.90 13.84
N HIS A 135 12.78 -32.93 14.13
CA HIS A 135 12.79 -32.19 15.40
C HIS A 135 11.38 -32.04 16.01
N PRO A 136 10.88 -33.05 16.75
CA PRO A 136 9.53 -33.01 17.34
C PRO A 136 9.34 -31.90 18.37
N THR A 137 10.42 -31.46 19.06
CA THR A 137 10.37 -30.34 20.01
C THR A 137 10.07 -29.01 19.30
N ILE A 138 10.72 -28.76 18.16
CA ILE A 138 10.48 -27.56 17.35
C ILE A 138 9.05 -27.55 16.82
N VAL A 139 8.53 -28.71 16.40
CA VAL A 139 7.15 -28.84 15.92
C VAL A 139 6.15 -28.57 17.03
N SER A 140 6.40 -29.06 18.25
CA SER A 140 5.55 -28.80 19.42
C SER A 140 5.50 -27.30 19.73
N ASP A 141 6.67 -26.64 19.79
CA ASP A 141 6.77 -25.22 20.13
C ASP A 141 6.15 -24.31 19.05
N LEU A 142 6.20 -24.73 17.78
CA LEU A 142 5.61 -24.01 16.63
C LEU A 142 4.22 -24.50 16.23
N SER A 143 3.58 -25.36 17.02
CA SER A 143 2.27 -25.93 16.71
C SER A 143 1.21 -24.84 16.53
N GLU A 144 1.16 -23.87 17.44
CA GLU A 144 0.23 -22.73 17.35
C GLU A 144 0.47 -21.89 16.09
N TYR A 145 1.73 -21.58 15.77
CA TYR A 145 2.08 -20.85 14.56
C TYR A 145 1.64 -21.61 13.31
N THR A 146 1.89 -22.92 13.25
CA THR A 146 1.56 -23.77 12.10
C THR A 146 0.04 -23.83 11.89
N THR A 147 -0.74 -24.03 12.95
CA THR A 147 -2.21 -24.05 12.87
C THR A 147 -2.75 -22.71 12.38
N ARG A 148 -2.27 -21.59 12.94
CA ARG A 148 -2.71 -20.24 12.52
C ARG A 148 -2.32 -19.96 11.07
N LYS A 149 -1.09 -20.29 10.67
CA LYS A 149 -0.61 -20.09 9.30
C LYS A 149 -1.44 -20.88 8.29
N ASN A 150 -1.72 -22.16 8.57
CA ASN A 150 -2.57 -22.98 7.71
C ASN A 150 -3.98 -22.38 7.58
N SER A 151 -4.58 -21.93 8.68
CA SER A 151 -5.89 -21.28 8.66
C SER A 151 -5.90 -20.01 7.81
N ILE A 152 -4.84 -19.19 7.90
CA ILE A 152 -4.68 -17.97 7.08
C ILE A 152 -4.51 -18.33 5.59
N GLU A 153 -3.73 -19.37 5.29
CA GLU A 153 -3.53 -19.85 3.91
C GLU A 153 -4.85 -20.34 3.31
N GLU A 154 -5.62 -21.15 4.05
CA GLU A 154 -6.95 -21.63 3.68
C GLU A 154 -7.93 -20.47 3.44
N GLN A 155 -7.97 -19.48 4.34
CA GLN A 155 -8.78 -18.26 4.15
C GLN A 155 -8.39 -17.52 2.86
N MET A 156 -7.09 -17.38 2.59
CA MET A 156 -6.59 -16.71 1.40
C MET A 156 -6.91 -17.48 0.11
N GLU A 157 -6.93 -18.81 0.15
CA GLU A 157 -7.40 -19.64 -0.97
C GLU A 157 -8.90 -19.42 -1.23
N VAL A 158 -9.72 -19.41 -0.19
CA VAL A 158 -11.16 -19.12 -0.27
C VAL A 158 -11.40 -17.74 -0.87
N ILE A 159 -10.70 -16.71 -0.39
CA ILE A 159 -10.78 -15.33 -0.91
C ILE A 159 -10.43 -15.27 -2.40
N LYS A 160 -9.39 -15.99 -2.83
CA LYS A 160 -8.89 -15.99 -4.22
C LYS A 160 -9.66 -16.91 -5.17
N SER A 161 -10.49 -17.82 -4.65
CA SER A 161 -11.27 -18.79 -5.44
C SER A 161 -12.36 -18.18 -6.33
N GLY A 162 -12.61 -16.87 -6.19
CA GLY A 162 -13.63 -16.15 -6.92
C GLY A 162 -13.52 -16.23 -8.45
N PRO A 163 -14.66 -16.12 -9.17
CA PRO A 163 -14.65 -16.10 -10.63
C PRO A 163 -13.89 -14.89 -11.18
N ASN A 164 -13.57 -14.93 -12.48
CA ASN A 164 -13.02 -13.79 -13.23
C ASN A 164 -11.76 -13.12 -12.64
N LYS A 165 -11.03 -13.82 -11.75
CA LYS A 165 -9.85 -13.29 -11.06
C LYS A 165 -10.15 -11.96 -10.34
N GLU A 166 -11.28 -11.88 -9.66
CA GLU A 166 -11.76 -10.70 -8.91
C GLU A 166 -10.69 -10.09 -7.99
N TYR A 167 -9.93 -10.93 -7.29
CA TYR A 167 -8.84 -10.47 -6.43
C TYR A 167 -7.76 -9.70 -7.21
N ILE A 168 -7.25 -10.29 -8.30
CA ILE A 168 -6.22 -9.65 -9.15
C ILE A 168 -6.74 -8.36 -9.77
N ARG A 169 -8.01 -8.36 -10.20
CA ARG A 169 -8.66 -7.14 -10.74
C ARG A 169 -8.76 -6.04 -9.68
N SER A 170 -9.00 -6.41 -8.42
CA SER A 170 -9.10 -5.46 -7.31
C SER A 170 -7.73 -4.88 -6.94
N VAL A 171 -6.68 -5.71 -6.94
CA VAL A 171 -5.29 -5.25 -6.82
C VAL A 171 -4.96 -4.26 -7.95
N ASN A 172 -5.31 -4.61 -9.19
CA ASN A 172 -5.10 -3.72 -10.33
C ASN A 172 -5.92 -2.43 -10.23
N ALA A 173 -7.15 -2.47 -9.70
CA ALA A 173 -7.95 -1.28 -9.50
C ALA A 173 -7.33 -0.33 -8.48
N LEU A 174 -6.75 -0.86 -7.39
CA LEU A 174 -6.00 -0.06 -6.41
C LEU A 174 -4.70 0.51 -6.99
N LEU A 175 -3.97 -0.28 -7.79
CA LEU A 175 -2.82 0.19 -8.59
C LEU A 175 -3.22 1.38 -9.45
N MET A 176 -4.33 1.28 -10.18
CA MET A 176 -4.81 2.34 -11.06
C MET A 176 -5.29 3.57 -10.27
N ALA A 177 -5.74 3.43 -9.02
CA ALA A 177 -6.13 4.57 -8.19
C ALA A 177 -4.96 5.52 -7.83
N GLN A 178 -3.71 5.04 -7.95
CA GLN A 178 -2.50 5.86 -7.74
C GLN A 178 -2.11 6.70 -8.96
N ARG A 179 -2.79 6.50 -10.10
CA ARG A 179 -2.56 7.24 -11.35
C ARG A 179 -3.87 7.84 -11.84
N VAL A 180 -3.88 9.15 -11.95
CA VAL A 180 -5.00 9.88 -12.56
C VAL A 180 -4.56 10.36 -13.93
N ASP A 181 -5.16 9.79 -14.98
CA ASP A 181 -4.98 10.27 -16.35
C ASP A 181 -5.80 11.57 -16.55
N LEU A 182 -5.17 12.56 -17.17
CA LEU A 182 -5.62 13.95 -17.21
C LEU A 182 -5.66 14.48 -18.65
N TRP A 183 -6.19 13.67 -19.57
CA TRP A 183 -6.28 14.04 -20.98
C TRP A 183 -7.13 15.30 -21.16
N CYS A 184 -6.54 16.37 -21.70
CA CYS A 184 -7.21 17.67 -21.92
C CYS A 184 -7.80 18.26 -20.62
N ALA A 185 -7.25 17.88 -19.48
CA ALA A 185 -7.62 18.44 -18.19
C ALA A 185 -7.13 19.89 -18.06
N GLY A 186 -7.91 20.73 -17.39
CA GLY A 186 -7.48 22.04 -16.93
C GLY A 186 -6.76 21.97 -15.57
N GLU A 187 -6.33 23.12 -15.07
CA GLU A 187 -5.63 23.21 -13.79
C GLU A 187 -6.47 22.74 -12.60
N LYS A 188 -7.79 22.93 -12.66
CA LYS A 188 -8.71 22.52 -11.58
C LYS A 188 -8.79 21.00 -11.46
N GLU A 189 -8.88 20.31 -12.58
CA GLU A 189 -8.89 18.85 -12.64
C GLU A 189 -7.56 18.28 -12.15
N VAL A 190 -6.44 18.92 -12.50
CA VAL A 190 -5.11 18.56 -11.97
C VAL A 190 -5.07 18.73 -10.46
N GLU A 191 -5.59 19.83 -9.92
CA GLU A 191 -5.66 20.04 -8.47
C GLU A 191 -6.50 18.98 -7.76
N LEU A 192 -7.66 18.63 -8.32
CA LEU A 192 -8.52 17.57 -7.79
C LEU A 192 -7.82 16.20 -7.83
N ALA A 193 -7.05 15.92 -8.88
CA ALA A 193 -6.24 14.71 -8.96
C ALA A 193 -5.19 14.66 -7.85
N VAL A 194 -4.49 15.77 -7.60
CA VAL A 194 -3.53 15.86 -6.49
C VAL A 194 -4.23 15.68 -5.14
N GLN A 195 -5.40 16.29 -4.94
CA GLN A 195 -6.19 16.11 -3.72
C GLN A 195 -6.67 14.67 -3.52
N HIS A 196 -7.05 13.98 -4.60
CA HIS A 196 -7.39 12.56 -4.58
C HIS A 196 -6.21 11.73 -4.11
N LEU A 197 -5.03 11.93 -4.70
CA LEU A 197 -3.81 11.21 -4.30
C LEU A 197 -3.44 11.50 -2.85
N TYR A 198 -3.55 12.76 -2.40
CA TYR A 198 -3.34 13.13 -0.98
C TYR A 198 -4.29 12.36 -0.04
N LYS A 199 -5.59 12.32 -0.37
CA LYS A 199 -6.59 11.58 0.44
C LYS A 199 -6.28 10.08 0.44
N LEU A 200 -5.89 9.52 -0.70
CA LEU A 200 -5.47 8.13 -0.82
C LEU A 200 -4.25 7.84 0.06
N GLY A 201 -3.24 8.70 0.01
CA GLY A 201 -2.05 8.61 0.87
C GLY A 201 -2.40 8.68 2.35
N ARG A 202 -3.33 9.57 2.74
CA ARG A 202 -3.76 9.70 4.14
C ARG A 202 -4.43 8.43 4.66
N LEU A 203 -5.12 7.69 3.80
CA LEU A 203 -5.77 6.44 4.17
C LEU A 203 -4.77 5.27 4.25
N LEU A 204 -3.84 5.19 3.30
CA LEU A 204 -2.95 4.03 3.16
C LEU A 204 -1.64 4.16 3.94
N ASN A 205 -1.22 5.38 4.23
CA ASN A 205 0.14 5.68 4.69
C ASN A 205 0.12 6.52 5.96
N ASP A 206 -0.78 6.19 6.91
CA ASP A 206 -0.74 6.77 8.25
C ASP A 206 0.48 6.20 9.00
N ARG A 207 1.67 6.67 8.60
CA ARG A 207 2.93 6.33 9.23
C ARG A 207 2.99 7.10 10.53
N GLU A 208 2.80 6.42 11.64
CA GLU A 208 3.36 6.89 12.90
C GLU A 208 4.89 6.86 12.75
N CYS A 209 5.51 8.05 12.80
CA CYS A 209 6.97 8.11 12.85
C CYS A 209 7.42 7.48 14.17
N VAL A 210 7.96 6.26 14.11
CA VAL A 210 8.64 5.65 15.25
C VAL A 210 9.95 6.39 15.45
N PHE A 211 9.93 7.39 16.33
CA PHE A 211 11.16 8.07 16.71
C PHE A 211 12.05 7.09 17.49
N PRO A 212 13.34 6.94 17.14
CA PRO A 212 14.25 6.10 17.89
C PRO A 212 14.36 6.65 19.31
N LYS A 213 13.90 5.88 20.30
CA LYS A 213 13.85 6.25 21.73
C LYS A 213 15.22 6.63 22.33
N HIS A 214 16.31 6.38 21.60
CA HIS A 214 17.69 6.57 22.06
C HIS A 214 18.35 7.84 21.50
N ILE A 215 17.74 8.52 20.51
CA ILE A 215 18.26 9.78 19.99
C ILE A 215 17.60 10.91 20.78
N LYS A 216 18.29 11.38 21.83
CA LYS A 216 17.79 12.46 22.71
C LYS A 216 17.90 13.87 22.09
N GLU A 217 18.63 14.00 20.98
CA GLU A 217 19.00 15.30 20.40
C GLU A 217 18.16 15.70 19.19
N PHE A 218 17.25 14.84 18.70
CA PHE A 218 16.42 15.19 17.56
C PHE A 218 15.17 15.96 18.00
N TYR A 219 15.29 17.29 18.06
CA TYR A 219 14.16 18.21 18.25
C TYR A 219 13.76 18.83 16.91
N PRO A 220 12.73 18.32 16.22
CA PRO A 220 12.29 18.92 14.97
C PRO A 220 11.76 20.35 15.24
N GLY A 221 12.46 21.36 14.74
CA GLY A 221 12.03 22.78 14.76
C GLY A 221 12.81 23.71 15.69
N ILE A 222 13.92 23.28 16.29
CA ILE A 222 14.86 24.15 17.00
C ILE A 222 16.10 24.30 16.11
N GLU A 223 16.51 25.53 15.79
CA GLU A 223 17.80 25.76 15.12
C GLU A 223 18.92 25.21 16.02
N ASP A 224 19.83 24.44 15.43
CA ASP A 224 20.95 23.81 16.14
C ASP A 224 21.66 24.85 17.02
N ILE A 225 21.78 24.55 18.33
CA ILE A 225 22.50 25.37 19.32
C ILE A 225 24.00 25.39 18.98
#